data_AF-N1UFG2-F1
#
_entry.id   AF-N1UFG2-F1
#
_cell.length_a   1.000
_cell.length_b   1.000
_cell.length_c   1.000
_cell.angle_alpha   90.00
_cell.angle_beta   90.00
_cell.angle_gamma   90.00
#
_symmetry.space_group_name_H-M   'P 1'
#
loop_
_entity.id
_entity.type
_entity.pdbx_description
1 polymer ?
#
loop_
_entity_poly.entity_id
_entity_poly.type
_entity_poly.pdbx_seq_one_letter_code
_entity_poly.pdbx_strand_id
1 'polypeptide(L)'
;MICILMAFPIAFLFIFMGVWIGSYIYLKNLSKYLVVLIVLCFNVSAYIYDRNDRNLEKQKVQTSLEINASKKEVWNRIISPFEFGEAGNFFLRNGVSYPVSMRIVKQNEKLFLFCNYTNGTTSANVDSFENLERFSFSFSEPQVTMKETSLYGEVEPKHIRGKVWAVLGEFRLIEVSENKTKVIATTEYVNGLGPKFYWKLWGDYLIDEIHRHVLTKIKNNIEQK
;
A
#
# COMPACT_ATOMS: atom_id res chain seq x y z
N MET A 1 11.88 -11.23 -2.05
CA MET A 1 11.24 -12.45 -1.49
C MET A 1 9.80 -12.23 -1.01
N ILE A 2 9.43 -11.05 -0.48
CA ILE A 2 8.11 -10.87 0.15
C ILE A 2 6.93 -10.96 -0.82
N CYS A 3 7.11 -10.56 -2.09
CA CYS A 3 6.10 -10.76 -3.13
C CYS A 3 5.78 -12.22 -3.39
N ILE A 4 6.78 -13.11 -3.30
CA ILE A 4 6.56 -14.56 -3.44
C ILE A 4 5.72 -15.06 -2.27
N LEU A 5 6.01 -14.60 -1.05
CA LEU A 5 5.22 -14.95 0.13
C LEU A 5 3.78 -14.44 0.00
N MET A 6 3.57 -13.22 -0.50
CA MET A 6 2.24 -12.69 -0.80
C MET A 6 1.55 -13.39 -1.96
N ALA A 7 2.28 -13.89 -2.97
CA ALA A 7 1.72 -14.63 -4.10
C ALA A 7 1.50 -16.12 -3.79
N PHE A 8 2.10 -16.64 -2.71
CA PHE A 8 2.04 -18.06 -2.38
C PHE A 8 0.63 -18.61 -2.20
N PRO A 9 -0.33 -17.94 -1.51
CA PRO A 9 -1.69 -18.46 -1.37
C PRO A 9 -2.39 -18.73 -2.70
N ILE A 10 -2.29 -17.79 -3.66
CA ILE A 10 -2.89 -17.97 -4.98
C ILE A 10 -2.11 -18.98 -5.83
N ALA A 11 -0.78 -18.98 -5.75
CA ALA A 11 0.06 -19.95 -6.44
C ALA A 11 -0.22 -21.38 -5.96
N PHE A 12 -0.36 -21.59 -4.65
CA PHE A 12 -0.67 -22.89 -4.05
C PHE A 12 -2.00 -23.44 -4.54
N LEU A 13 -3.03 -22.59 -4.64
CA LEU A 13 -4.34 -22.98 -5.19
C LEU A 13 -4.21 -23.49 -6.64
N PHE A 14 -3.46 -22.78 -7.48
CA PHE A 14 -3.23 -23.20 -8.86
C PHE A 14 -2.37 -24.47 -8.98
N ILE A 15 -1.35 -24.62 -8.12
CA ILE A 15 -0.55 -25.85 -8.05
C ILE A 15 -1.44 -27.03 -7.68
N PHE A 16 -2.29 -26.88 -6.66
CA PHE A 16 -3.20 -27.92 -6.23
C PHE A 16 -4.20 -28.31 -7.33
N MET A 17 -4.80 -27.32 -8.01
CA MET A 17 -5.66 -27.56 -9.18
C MET A 17 -4.91 -28.31 -10.29
N GLY A 18 -3.68 -27.91 -10.59
CA GLY A 18 -2.84 -28.55 -11.60
C GLY A 18 -2.55 -30.01 -11.25
N VAL A 19 -2.19 -30.30 -10.01
CA VAL A 19 -1.96 -31.67 -9.51
C VAL A 19 -3.24 -32.50 -9.60
N TRP A 20 -4.39 -31.93 -9.23
CA TRP A 20 -5.68 -32.62 -9.28
C TRP A 20 -6.09 -32.97 -10.72
N ILE A 21 -6.00 -32.01 -11.64
CA ILE A 21 -6.29 -32.21 -13.07
C ILE A 21 -5.32 -33.22 -13.69
N GLY A 22 -4.02 -33.09 -13.41
CA GLY A 22 -3.00 -34.01 -13.91
C GLY A 22 -3.22 -35.44 -13.41
N SER A 23 -3.55 -35.61 -12.13
CA SER A 23 -3.88 -36.91 -11.54
C SER A 23 -5.15 -37.51 -12.17
N TYR A 24 -6.17 -36.68 -12.44
CA TYR A 24 -7.39 -37.13 -13.11
C TYR A 24 -7.13 -37.62 -14.54
N ILE A 25 -6.31 -36.89 -15.32
CA ILE A 25 -5.91 -37.29 -16.69
C ILE A 25 -5.18 -38.65 -16.65
N TYR A 26 -4.26 -38.81 -15.70
CA TYR A 26 -3.50 -40.06 -15.52
C TYR A 26 -4.42 -41.23 -15.14
N LEU A 27 -5.27 -41.05 -14.11
CA LEU A 27 -6.17 -42.11 -13.61
C LEU A 27 -7.23 -42.52 -14.63
N LYS A 28 -7.67 -41.60 -15.49
CA LYS A 28 -8.63 -41.86 -16.58
C LYS A 28 -7.97 -42.29 -17.89
N ASN A 29 -6.64 -42.45 -17.91
CA ASN A 29 -5.85 -42.82 -19.09
C ASN A 29 -6.13 -41.92 -20.31
N LEU A 30 -6.40 -40.64 -20.07
CA LEU A 30 -6.65 -39.64 -21.11
C LEU A 30 -5.33 -39.30 -21.83
N SER A 31 -5.45 -38.72 -23.03
CA SER A 31 -4.29 -38.33 -23.82
C SER A 31 -3.38 -37.35 -23.06
N LYS A 32 -2.11 -37.73 -22.87
CA LYS A 32 -1.08 -36.88 -22.24
C LYS A 32 -0.89 -35.53 -22.92
N TYR A 33 -1.27 -35.41 -24.19
CA TYR A 33 -1.22 -34.15 -24.94
C TYR A 33 -2.20 -33.09 -24.41
N LEU A 34 -3.22 -33.48 -23.63
CA LEU A 34 -4.12 -32.53 -22.97
C LEU A 34 -3.38 -31.62 -21.97
N VAL A 35 -2.35 -32.13 -21.28
CA VAL A 35 -1.54 -31.33 -20.36
C VAL A 35 -0.81 -30.22 -21.12
N VAL A 36 -0.24 -30.54 -22.28
CA VAL A 36 0.45 -29.58 -23.15
C VAL A 36 -0.51 -28.50 -23.63
N LEU A 37 -1.73 -28.89 -24.03
CA LEU A 37 -2.77 -27.94 -24.47
C LEU A 37 -3.18 -26.99 -23.34
N ILE A 38 -3.38 -27.50 -22.12
CA ILE A 38 -3.73 -26.69 -20.94
C ILE A 38 -2.64 -25.65 -20.65
N VAL A 39 -1.37 -26.06 -20.64
CA VAL A 39 -0.24 -25.15 -20.39
C VAL A 39 -0.16 -24.06 -21.46
N LEU A 40 -0.34 -24.41 -22.74
CA LEU A 40 -0.32 -23.46 -23.84
C LEU A 40 -1.48 -22.46 -23.77
N CYS A 41 -2.71 -22.92 -23.55
CA CYS A 41 -3.89 -22.06 -23.52
C CYS A 41 -3.90 -21.13 -22.29
N PHE A 42 -3.44 -21.60 -21.13
CA PHE A 42 -3.47 -20.81 -19.90
C PHE A 42 -2.54 -19.58 -19.97
N ASN A 43 -1.31 -19.76 -20.49
CA ASN A 43 -0.35 -18.65 -20.65
C ASN A 43 -0.87 -17.54 -21.57
N VAL A 44 -1.50 -17.92 -22.68
CA VAL A 44 -2.08 -16.96 -23.64
C VAL A 44 -3.22 -16.16 -22.98
N SER A 45 -4.08 -16.82 -22.20
CA SER A 45 -5.18 -16.15 -21.51
C SER A 45 -4.70 -15.12 -20.48
N ALA A 46 -3.65 -15.44 -19.70
CA ALA A 46 -3.07 -14.53 -18.72
C ALA A 46 -2.41 -13.31 -19.38
N TYR A 47 -1.70 -13.51 -20.50
CA TYR A 47 -1.11 -12.42 -21.27
C TYR A 47 -2.18 -11.51 -21.88
N ILE A 48 -3.24 -12.08 -22.45
CA ILE A 48 -4.36 -11.30 -23.00
C ILE A 48 -5.05 -10.48 -21.90
N TYR A 49 -5.23 -11.08 -20.71
CA TYR A 49 -5.81 -10.38 -19.56
C TYR A 49 -4.99 -9.15 -19.16
N ASP A 50 -3.68 -9.29 -18.91
CA ASP A 50 -2.81 -8.17 -18.49
C ASP A 50 -2.72 -7.10 -19.60
N ARG A 51 -2.74 -7.49 -20.88
CA ARG A 51 -2.73 -6.54 -22.00
C ARG A 51 -4.03 -5.75 -22.14
N ASN A 52 -5.17 -6.37 -21.85
CA ASN A 52 -6.47 -5.74 -22.00
C ASN A 52 -6.92 -4.98 -20.75
N ASP A 53 -6.28 -5.24 -19.60
CA ASP A 53 -6.54 -4.53 -18.35
C ASP A 53 -5.92 -3.12 -18.37
N ARG A 54 -6.64 -2.19 -18.99
CA ARG A 54 -6.26 -0.77 -19.08
C ARG A 54 -6.80 0.09 -17.94
N ASN A 55 -7.72 -0.46 -17.13
CA ASN A 55 -8.39 0.29 -16.07
C ASN A 55 -7.59 0.21 -14.77
N LEU A 56 -6.76 1.23 -14.54
CA LEU A 56 -6.16 1.50 -13.23
C LEU A 56 -7.23 2.09 -12.30
N GLU A 57 -8.16 1.25 -11.86
CA GLU A 57 -9.21 1.65 -10.93
C GLU A 57 -8.58 2.05 -9.59
N LYS A 58 -8.92 3.25 -9.14
CA LYS A 58 -8.45 3.77 -7.84
C LYS A 58 -9.22 3.06 -6.74
N GLN A 59 -8.48 2.50 -5.80
CA GLN A 59 -9.00 1.90 -4.59
C GLN A 59 -8.83 2.90 -3.45
N LYS A 60 -9.75 2.87 -2.48
CA LYS A 60 -9.77 3.79 -1.34
C LYS A 60 -9.76 3.03 -0.03
N VAL A 61 -8.81 3.36 0.83
CA VAL A 61 -8.66 2.77 2.16
C VAL A 61 -8.80 3.86 3.18
N GLN A 62 -9.57 3.60 4.24
CA GLN A 62 -9.76 4.53 5.35
C GLN A 62 -9.51 3.82 6.68
N THR A 63 -8.71 4.46 7.51
CA THR A 63 -8.37 3.98 8.85
C THR A 63 -8.60 5.12 9.83
N SER A 64 -9.20 4.84 10.98
CA SER A 64 -9.43 5.86 12.01
C SER A 64 -8.88 5.45 13.36
N LEU A 65 -8.35 6.43 14.10
CA LEU A 65 -7.85 6.26 15.45
C LEU A 65 -8.31 7.44 16.32
N GLU A 66 -8.70 7.15 17.56
CA GLU A 66 -9.00 8.17 18.56
C GLU A 66 -7.77 8.47 19.42
N ILE A 67 -7.49 9.76 19.60
CA ILE A 67 -6.36 10.29 20.37
C ILE A 67 -6.94 11.10 21.52
N ASN A 68 -6.45 10.86 22.73
CA ASN A 68 -6.87 11.57 23.95
C ASN A 68 -6.16 12.93 24.04
N ALA A 69 -6.46 13.80 23.07
CA ALA A 69 -6.01 15.18 23.04
C ALA A 69 -6.99 16.08 22.29
N SER A 70 -6.90 17.38 22.55
CA SER A 70 -7.70 18.39 21.86
C SER A 70 -7.41 18.43 20.35
N LYS A 71 -8.39 18.86 19.57
CA LYS A 71 -8.28 18.95 18.10
C LYS A 71 -7.07 19.80 17.67
N LYS A 72 -6.80 20.87 18.43
CA LYS A 72 -5.68 21.79 18.21
C LYS A 72 -4.32 21.13 18.44
N GLU A 73 -4.18 20.33 19.49
CA GLU A 73 -2.94 19.62 19.77
C GLU A 73 -2.65 18.57 18.70
N VAL A 74 -3.65 17.77 18.33
CA VAL A 74 -3.53 16.77 17.28
C VAL A 74 -3.19 17.41 15.93
N TRP A 75 -3.87 18.51 15.58
CA TRP A 75 -3.58 19.25 14.35
C TRP A 75 -2.14 19.75 14.30
N ASN A 76 -1.69 20.44 15.35
CA ASN A 76 -0.33 20.95 15.44
C ASN A 76 0.70 19.84 15.29
N ARG A 77 0.41 18.65 15.84
CA ARG A 77 1.31 17.50 15.72
C ARG A 77 1.36 16.95 14.30
N ILE A 78 0.22 16.83 13.61
CA ILE A 78 0.13 16.31 12.23
C ILE A 78 0.89 17.21 11.25
N ILE A 79 0.81 18.53 11.41
CA ILE A 79 1.47 19.47 10.48
C ILE A 79 2.95 19.73 10.82
N SER A 80 3.41 19.30 11.99
CA SER A 80 4.79 19.50 12.44
C SER A 80 5.70 18.36 12.00
N PRO A 81 7.01 18.61 11.73
CA PRO A 81 7.97 17.57 11.37
C PRO A 81 8.00 16.42 12.37
N PHE A 82 7.88 15.19 11.87
CA PHE A 82 7.73 14.00 12.71
C PHE A 82 8.61 12.85 12.22
N GLU A 83 9.18 12.11 13.17
CA GLU A 83 9.92 10.87 12.94
C GLU A 83 9.13 9.68 13.51
N PHE A 84 8.69 8.77 12.64
CA PHE A 84 7.87 7.61 13.00
C PHE A 84 8.72 6.44 13.53
N GLY A 85 10.00 6.40 13.16
CA GLY A 85 10.90 5.30 13.45
C GLY A 85 10.49 4.01 12.74
N GLU A 86 10.86 2.85 13.29
CA GLU A 86 10.52 1.57 12.68
C GLU A 86 9.05 1.19 12.87
N ALA A 87 8.50 0.54 11.85
CA ALA A 87 7.18 -0.09 11.89
C ALA A 87 7.24 -1.44 12.59
N GLY A 88 6.17 -1.81 13.31
CA GLY A 88 6.07 -3.13 13.96
C GLY A 88 5.65 -4.26 13.02
N ASN A 89 4.99 -3.93 11.90
CA ASN A 89 4.44 -4.90 10.97
C ASN A 89 5.55 -5.65 10.20
N PHE A 90 5.41 -6.97 10.07
CA PHE A 90 6.37 -7.83 9.40
C PHE A 90 6.63 -7.42 7.94
N PHE A 91 5.58 -7.11 7.16
CA PHE A 91 5.71 -6.79 5.75
C PHE A 91 6.38 -5.43 5.53
N LEU A 92 6.03 -4.45 6.35
CA LEU A 92 6.65 -3.12 6.34
C LEU A 92 8.16 -3.23 6.60
N ARG A 93 8.57 -4.02 7.59
CA ARG A 93 10.00 -4.21 7.91
C ARG A 93 10.81 -4.99 6.88
N ASN A 94 10.15 -5.79 6.03
CA ASN A 94 10.83 -6.75 5.14
C ASN A 94 10.64 -6.43 3.65
N GLY A 95 10.28 -5.19 3.31
CA GLY A 95 10.37 -4.70 1.94
C GLY A 95 9.29 -3.71 1.53
N VAL A 96 8.12 -3.72 2.19
CA VAL A 96 7.05 -2.75 1.87
C VAL A 96 7.45 -1.36 2.37
N SER A 97 7.31 -0.36 1.50
CA SER A 97 7.68 1.02 1.80
C SER A 97 6.73 1.63 2.82
N TYR A 98 7.27 2.24 3.88
CA TYR A 98 6.49 2.98 4.87
C TYR A 98 7.21 4.28 5.26
N PRO A 99 6.48 5.32 5.71
CA PRO A 99 7.07 6.61 6.03
C PRO A 99 7.89 6.51 7.34
N VAL A 100 9.14 6.97 7.29
CA VAL A 100 10.06 7.05 8.42
C VAL A 100 10.07 8.45 9.02
N SER A 101 9.97 9.48 8.19
CA SER A 101 9.83 10.86 8.63
C SER A 101 9.06 11.71 7.63
N MET A 102 8.45 12.79 8.11
CA MET A 102 7.76 13.76 7.27
C MET A 102 8.01 15.19 7.72
N ARG A 103 7.92 16.13 6.78
CA ARG A 103 7.93 17.58 7.04
C ARG A 103 7.14 18.33 5.97
N ILE A 104 6.46 19.39 6.37
CA ILE A 104 5.79 20.31 5.46
C ILE A 104 6.71 21.51 5.20
N VAL A 105 6.88 21.87 3.93
CA VAL A 105 7.74 22.97 3.51
C VAL A 105 6.95 23.89 2.59
N LYS A 106 7.04 25.20 2.84
CA LYS A 106 6.50 26.23 1.95
C LYS A 106 7.58 26.65 0.95
N GLN A 107 7.29 26.51 -0.35
CA GLN A 107 8.16 26.98 -1.44
C GLN A 107 7.32 27.73 -2.47
N ASN A 108 7.73 28.95 -2.83
CA ASN A 108 7.03 29.78 -3.83
C ASN A 108 5.51 29.83 -3.60
N GLU A 109 5.11 30.14 -2.37
CA GLU A 109 3.71 30.20 -1.91
C GLU A 109 2.93 28.87 -1.90
N LYS A 110 3.49 27.78 -2.44
CA LYS A 110 2.92 26.44 -2.41
C LYS A 110 3.44 25.62 -1.22
N LEU A 111 2.59 24.75 -0.70
CA LEU A 111 2.94 23.82 0.38
C LEU A 111 3.26 22.45 -0.20
N PHE A 112 4.35 21.86 0.26
CA PHE A 112 4.80 20.53 -0.12
C PHE A 112 5.00 19.66 1.12
N LEU A 113 4.55 18.42 1.05
CA LEU A 113 4.83 17.39 2.04
C LEU A 113 6.03 16.57 1.56
N PHE A 114 7.16 16.70 2.25
CA PHE A 114 8.34 15.89 2.02
C PHE A 114 8.33 14.69 2.97
N CYS A 115 8.40 13.48 2.40
CA CYS A 115 8.39 12.24 3.15
C CYS A 115 9.63 11.40 2.82
N ASN A 116 10.32 10.96 3.86
CA ASN A 116 11.32 9.91 3.75
C ASN A 116 10.65 8.58 4.03
N TYR A 117 10.73 7.67 3.07
CA TYR A 117 10.29 6.29 3.21
C TYR A 117 11.51 5.37 3.34
N THR A 118 11.28 4.14 3.79
CA THR A 118 12.35 3.12 3.84
C THR A 118 12.99 2.84 2.47
N ASN A 119 12.21 2.92 1.39
CA ASN A 119 12.68 2.58 0.04
C ASN A 119 13.07 3.79 -0.82
N GLY A 120 13.02 5.01 -0.29
CA GLY A 120 13.34 6.23 -1.02
C GLY A 120 12.68 7.48 -0.44
N THR A 121 12.81 8.60 -1.13
CA THR A 121 12.20 9.87 -0.73
C THR A 121 11.18 10.33 -1.76
N THR A 122 10.12 10.97 -1.32
CA THR A 122 9.09 11.51 -2.21
C THR A 122 8.58 12.85 -1.70
N SER A 123 8.07 13.67 -2.62
CA SER A 123 7.34 14.89 -2.29
C SER A 123 5.92 14.83 -2.84
N ALA A 124 4.97 15.24 -2.02
CA ALA A 124 3.57 15.41 -2.41
C ALA A 124 3.20 16.90 -2.40
N ASN A 125 2.33 17.30 -3.32
CA ASN A 125 1.72 18.62 -3.32
C ASN A 125 0.61 18.64 -2.28
N VAL A 126 0.55 19.67 -1.45
CA VAL A 126 -0.59 19.85 -0.54
C VAL A 126 -1.76 20.43 -1.33
N ASP A 127 -2.86 19.68 -1.42
CA ASP A 127 -4.04 20.08 -2.18
C ASP A 127 -5.04 20.86 -1.30
N SER A 128 -5.18 20.47 -0.02
CA SER A 128 -6.03 21.16 0.95
C SER A 128 -5.33 21.31 2.30
N PHE A 129 -5.49 22.48 2.91
CA PHE A 129 -4.97 22.81 4.23
C PHE A 129 -6.04 23.63 4.97
N GLU A 130 -7.07 22.94 5.45
CA GLU A 130 -8.19 23.52 6.20
C GLU A 130 -7.87 23.42 7.69
N ASN A 131 -7.61 24.57 8.33
CA ASN A 131 -7.11 24.63 9.70
C ASN A 131 -8.01 23.84 10.68
N LEU A 132 -7.40 22.96 11.47
CA LEU A 132 -8.06 22.08 12.43
C LEU A 132 -9.04 21.06 11.82
N GLU A 133 -9.15 20.91 10.50
CA GLU A 133 -10.17 20.04 9.89
C GLU A 133 -9.59 19.02 8.95
N ARG A 134 -8.85 19.48 7.93
CA ARG A 134 -8.47 18.63 6.80
C ARG A 134 -7.11 19.01 6.24
N PHE A 135 -6.30 18.00 6.03
CA PHE A 135 -5.02 18.10 5.33
C PHE A 135 -4.94 17.01 4.27
N SER A 136 -4.91 17.39 2.99
CA SER A 136 -4.79 16.44 1.88
C SER A 136 -3.62 16.78 0.96
N PHE A 137 -3.07 15.74 0.35
CA PHE A 137 -1.92 15.85 -0.54
C PHE A 137 -1.97 14.81 -1.66
N SER A 138 -1.41 15.17 -2.81
CA SER A 138 -1.34 14.33 -3.99
C SER A 138 0.10 14.15 -4.46
N PHE A 139 0.39 12.98 -5.00
CA PHE A 139 1.73 12.67 -5.50
C PHE A 139 1.80 12.88 -7.01
N SER A 140 2.82 13.62 -7.45
CA SER A 140 3.06 13.86 -8.87
C SER A 140 3.62 12.64 -9.60
N GLU A 141 4.32 11.76 -8.87
CA GLU A 141 5.01 10.61 -9.42
C GLU A 141 4.78 9.35 -8.59
N PRO A 142 4.76 8.15 -9.21
CA PRO A 142 4.70 6.88 -8.50
C PRO A 142 5.85 6.69 -7.51
N GLN A 143 5.52 6.33 -6.27
CA GLN A 143 6.53 6.04 -5.25
C GLN A 143 7.06 4.61 -5.42
N VAL A 144 8.27 4.38 -4.91
CA VAL A 144 8.79 3.03 -4.71
C VAL A 144 8.03 2.40 -3.54
N THR A 145 7.02 1.60 -3.86
CA THR A 145 6.14 0.95 -2.87
C THR A 145 6.75 -0.30 -2.26
N MET A 146 7.74 -0.91 -2.91
CA MET A 146 8.42 -2.10 -2.39
C MET A 146 9.83 -2.27 -2.95
N LYS A 147 10.74 -2.77 -2.12
CA LYS A 147 11.99 -3.41 -2.56
C LYS A 147 12.03 -4.83 -2.08
N GLU A 148 12.53 -5.72 -2.92
CA GLU A 148 12.70 -7.12 -2.57
C GLU A 148 14.17 -7.44 -2.38
N THR A 149 14.47 -8.21 -1.33
CA THR A 149 15.72 -8.95 -1.22
C THR A 149 15.79 -10.00 -2.32
N SER A 150 16.83 -9.91 -3.14
CA SER A 150 17.20 -10.85 -4.19
C SER A 150 18.63 -11.35 -3.96
N LEU A 151 19.03 -12.40 -4.68
CA LEU A 151 20.43 -12.85 -4.69
C LEU A 151 21.41 -11.74 -5.13
N TYR A 152 20.93 -10.74 -5.87
CA TYR A 152 21.70 -9.61 -6.37
C TYR A 152 21.54 -8.34 -5.50
N GLY A 153 21.04 -8.48 -4.27
CA GLY A 153 20.76 -7.36 -3.36
C GLY A 153 19.30 -6.89 -3.40
N GLU A 154 19.05 -5.68 -2.91
CA GLU A 154 17.72 -5.08 -2.88
C GLU A 154 17.35 -4.48 -4.23
N VAL A 155 16.30 -5.02 -4.85
CA VAL A 155 15.85 -4.61 -6.17
C VAL A 155 14.37 -4.25 -6.11
N GLU A 156 14.02 -3.12 -6.71
CA GLU A 156 12.61 -2.78 -6.94
C GLU A 156 12.01 -3.75 -7.97
N PRO A 157 10.92 -4.46 -7.64
CA PRO A 157 10.37 -5.45 -8.55
C PRO A 157 9.74 -4.79 -9.79
N LYS A 158 10.17 -5.21 -10.99
CA LYS A 158 9.64 -4.71 -12.26
C LYS A 158 8.12 -4.87 -12.40
N HIS A 159 7.54 -5.86 -11.71
CA HIS A 159 6.10 -6.12 -11.75
C HIS A 159 5.29 -5.13 -10.89
N ILE A 160 5.92 -4.40 -9.96
CA ILE A 160 5.25 -3.41 -9.09
C ILE A 160 5.55 -1.98 -9.54
N ARG A 161 6.75 -1.72 -10.08
CA ARG A 161 7.18 -0.40 -10.54
C ARG A 161 6.12 0.27 -11.41
N GLY A 162 5.57 1.39 -10.94
CA GLY A 162 4.55 2.17 -11.63
C GLY A 162 3.18 1.49 -11.79
N LYS A 163 3.01 0.25 -11.29
CA LYS A 163 1.72 -0.47 -11.28
C LYS A 163 0.98 -0.29 -9.96
N VAL A 164 1.68 -0.10 -8.84
CA VAL A 164 1.07 0.12 -7.52
C VAL A 164 1.68 1.36 -6.88
N TRP A 165 0.85 2.37 -6.60
CA TRP A 165 1.30 3.62 -6.00
C TRP A 165 0.13 4.41 -5.39
N ALA A 166 0.44 5.26 -4.41
CA ALA A 166 -0.53 6.14 -3.77
C ALA A 166 -0.71 7.41 -4.61
N VAL A 167 -1.97 7.77 -4.89
CA VAL A 167 -2.32 8.96 -5.67
C VAL A 167 -2.60 10.14 -4.74
N LEU A 168 -3.39 9.89 -3.69
CA LEU A 168 -3.83 10.92 -2.74
C LEU A 168 -3.78 10.36 -1.32
N GLY A 169 -3.34 11.21 -0.39
CA GLY A 169 -3.47 11.00 1.06
C GLY A 169 -4.27 12.14 1.70
N GLU A 170 -5.05 11.82 2.72
CA GLU A 170 -5.82 12.79 3.50
C GLU A 170 -5.85 12.42 4.97
N PHE A 171 -5.67 13.42 5.84
CA PHE A 171 -6.00 13.37 7.25
C PHE A 171 -7.19 14.28 7.53
N ARG A 172 -8.20 13.75 8.22
CA ARG A 172 -9.38 14.50 8.68
C ARG A 172 -9.54 14.37 10.19
N LEU A 173 -9.77 15.50 10.87
CA LEU A 173 -9.93 15.55 12.32
C LEU A 173 -11.38 15.81 12.68
N ILE A 174 -11.94 14.95 13.52
CA ILE A 174 -13.30 15.08 14.07
C ILE A 174 -13.18 15.19 15.57
N GLU A 175 -13.73 16.26 16.13
CA GLU A 175 -13.79 16.43 17.58
C GLU A 175 -14.83 15.48 18.17
N VAL A 176 -14.41 14.68 19.17
CA VAL A 176 -15.29 13.77 19.91
C VAL A 176 -15.67 14.38 21.26
N SER A 177 -14.72 15.08 21.89
CA SER A 177 -14.89 15.90 23.10
C SER A 177 -13.72 16.88 23.20
N GLU A 178 -13.75 17.80 24.17
CA GLU A 178 -12.71 18.83 24.38
C GLU A 178 -11.27 18.25 24.40
N ASN A 179 -11.09 17.06 25.01
CA ASN A 179 -9.80 16.37 25.12
C ASN A 179 -9.74 15.05 24.33
N LYS A 180 -10.60 14.89 23.31
CA LYS A 180 -10.58 13.67 22.48
C LYS A 180 -10.88 13.97 21.03
N THR A 181 -9.99 13.55 20.14
CA THR A 181 -10.09 13.79 18.70
C THR A 181 -9.98 12.47 17.95
N LYS A 182 -10.88 12.25 17.00
CA LYS A 182 -10.80 11.15 16.04
C LYS A 182 -10.09 11.62 14.78
N VAL A 183 -9.01 10.94 14.42
CA VAL A 183 -8.28 11.18 13.18
C VAL A 183 -8.65 10.10 12.19
N ILE A 184 -9.04 10.49 10.97
CA ILE A 184 -9.31 9.59 9.86
C ILE A 184 -8.22 9.80 8.82
N ALA A 185 -7.41 8.78 8.58
CA ALA A 185 -6.47 8.71 7.47
C ALA A 185 -7.15 8.04 6.27
N THR A 186 -7.02 8.64 5.10
CA THR A 186 -7.56 8.13 3.84
C THR A 186 -6.45 8.11 2.80
N THR A 187 -6.31 7.00 2.09
CA THR A 187 -5.41 6.91 0.95
C THR A 187 -6.18 6.38 -0.25
N GLU A 188 -6.05 7.07 -1.38
CA GLU A 188 -6.45 6.56 -2.68
C GLU A 188 -5.22 6.05 -3.41
N TYR A 189 -5.25 4.81 -3.87
CA TYR A 189 -4.13 4.16 -4.53
C TYR A 189 -4.56 3.46 -5.81
N VAL A 190 -3.61 3.31 -6.72
CA VAL A 190 -3.78 2.55 -7.95
C VAL A 190 -3.22 1.14 -7.75
N ASN A 191 -3.93 0.14 -8.25
CA ASN A 191 -3.43 -1.23 -8.33
C ASN A 191 -3.58 -1.79 -9.75
N GLY A 192 -2.44 -1.95 -10.43
CA GLY A 192 -2.33 -2.61 -11.73
C GLY A 192 -1.93 -4.09 -11.67
N LEU A 193 -1.99 -4.73 -10.50
CA LEU A 193 -1.66 -6.14 -10.35
C LEU A 193 -2.90 -7.03 -10.54
N GLY A 194 -2.79 -8.00 -11.45
CA GLY A 194 -3.78 -9.05 -11.68
C GLY A 194 -3.50 -10.32 -10.85
N PRO A 195 -4.54 -11.02 -10.36
CA PRO A 195 -5.95 -10.65 -10.44
C PRO A 195 -6.33 -9.59 -9.40
N LYS A 196 -7.11 -8.58 -9.80
CA LYS A 196 -7.37 -7.38 -8.99
C LYS A 196 -7.96 -7.66 -7.62
N PHE A 197 -8.93 -8.57 -7.53
CA PHE A 197 -9.59 -8.90 -6.27
C PHE A 197 -8.59 -9.38 -5.22
N TYR A 198 -7.58 -10.17 -5.63
CA TYR A 198 -6.59 -10.75 -4.74
C TYR A 198 -5.59 -9.70 -4.26
N TRP A 199 -5.01 -8.95 -5.19
CA TRP A 199 -4.04 -7.92 -4.85
C TRP A 199 -4.65 -6.71 -4.16
N LYS A 200 -5.97 -6.48 -4.33
CA LYS A 200 -6.73 -5.52 -3.51
C LYS A 200 -6.70 -5.90 -2.04
N LEU A 201 -6.85 -7.18 -1.67
CA LEU A 201 -6.78 -7.59 -0.25
C LEU A 201 -5.44 -7.23 0.37
N TRP A 202 -4.34 -7.48 -0.34
CA TRP A 202 -3.00 -7.10 0.10
C TRP A 202 -2.81 -5.59 0.14
N GLY A 203 -3.25 -4.86 -0.88
CA GLY A 203 -3.15 -3.40 -0.93
C GLY A 203 -3.93 -2.72 0.20
N ASP A 204 -5.19 -3.12 0.41
CA ASP A 204 -6.05 -2.60 1.48
C ASP A 204 -5.41 -2.87 2.86
N TYR A 205 -4.93 -4.09 3.08
CA TYR A 205 -4.25 -4.46 4.33
C TYR A 205 -2.97 -3.65 4.57
N LEU A 206 -2.07 -3.56 3.59
CA LEU A 206 -0.79 -2.87 3.77
C LEU A 206 -0.96 -1.36 3.96
N ILE A 207 -1.93 -0.74 3.29
CA ILE A 207 -2.24 0.68 3.48
C ILE A 207 -2.87 0.92 4.86
N ASP A 208 -3.77 0.04 5.33
CA ASP A 208 -4.31 0.12 6.69
C ASP A 208 -3.18 0.01 7.74
N GLU A 209 -2.21 -0.90 7.54
CA GLU A 209 -1.05 -1.03 8.41
C GLU A 209 -0.14 0.21 8.40
N ILE A 210 0.05 0.86 7.23
CA ILE A 210 0.77 2.13 7.13
C ILE A 210 0.02 3.23 7.89
N HIS A 211 -1.30 3.34 7.72
CA HIS A 211 -2.12 4.29 8.48
C HIS A 211 -2.01 4.04 9.98
N ARG A 212 -2.12 2.79 10.43
CA ARG A 212 -1.97 2.42 11.84
C ARG A 212 -0.60 2.78 12.38
N HIS A 213 0.45 2.52 11.62
CA HIS A 213 1.81 2.89 12.00
C HIS A 213 1.92 4.41 12.25
N VAL A 214 1.51 5.22 11.29
CA VAL A 214 1.56 6.69 11.38
C VAL A 214 0.70 7.21 12.54
N LEU A 215 -0.57 6.82 12.59
CA LEU A 215 -1.52 7.31 13.58
C LEU A 215 -1.15 6.89 15.00
N THR A 216 -0.68 5.65 15.18
CA THR A 216 -0.27 5.15 16.51
C THR A 216 0.96 5.87 17.03
N LYS A 217 1.94 6.16 16.15
CA LYS A 217 3.14 6.91 16.56
C LYS A 217 2.80 8.35 16.95
N ILE A 218 1.92 9.00 16.19
CA ILE A 218 1.40 10.33 16.54
C ILE A 218 0.66 10.30 17.87
N LYS A 219 -0.25 9.33 18.06
CA LYS A 219 -1.00 9.13 19.30
C LYS A 219 -0.05 8.98 20.49
N ASN A 220 0.90 8.06 20.41
CA ASN A 220 1.85 7.80 21.49
C ASN A 220 2.69 9.04 21.81
N ASN A 221 3.13 9.81 20.80
CA ASN A 221 3.89 11.03 21.04
C ASN A 221 3.09 12.12 21.77
N ILE A 222 1.78 12.20 21.54
CA ILE A 222 0.91 13.16 22.19
C ILE A 222 0.57 12.69 23.62
N GLU A 223 0.20 11.41 23.77
CA GLU A 223 -0.31 10.87 25.05
C GLU A 223 0.80 10.53 26.06
N GLN A 224 2.06 10.37 25.62
CA GLN A 224 3.20 10.11 26.50
C GLN A 224 3.99 11.36 26.90
N LYS A 225 3.48 12.56 26.56
CA LYS A 225 3.93 13.81 27.17
C LYS A 225 3.56 13.85 28.66
#